data_AF-A0A955IIY6-F1
#
_entry.id   AF-A0A955IIY6-F1
#
_cell.length_a   1.000
_cell.length_b   1.000
_cell.length_c   1.000
_cell.angle_alpha   90.00
_cell.angle_beta   90.00
_cell.angle_gamma   90.00
#
_symmetry.space_group_name_H-M   'P 1'
#
loop_
_entity.id
_entity.type
_entity.pdbx_description
1 polymer ?
#
loop_
_entity_poly.entity_id
_entity_poly.type
_entity_poly.pdbx_seq_one_letter_code
_entity_poly.pdbx_strand_id
1 'polypeptide(L)'
;MLIPLGTERSRKRPSVVTPAIMVACLLVYVAQVAAARGAGQEHSFGMLDQFILDPTMGRWWTLLTSVFMHADVWHLGGNMLFLWVF
;
A
#
# COMPACT_ATOMS: atom_id res chain seq x y z
N MET A 1 -24.39 -9.70 1.57
CA MET A 1 -24.11 -8.28 1.28
C MET A 1 -22.68 -8.20 0.79
N LEU A 2 -22.45 -7.71 -0.44
CA LEU A 2 -21.12 -7.70 -1.06
C LEU A 2 -20.17 -6.65 -0.44
N ILE A 3 -20.73 -5.62 0.20
CA ILE A 3 -19.96 -4.57 0.88
C ILE A 3 -20.67 -4.21 2.18
N PRO A 4 -20.08 -4.46 3.37
CA PRO A 4 -20.68 -4.10 4.64
C PRO A 4 -20.43 -2.63 4.95
N LEU A 5 -21.14 -1.74 4.26
CA LEU A 5 -21.17 -0.32 4.60
C LEU A 5 -22.13 -0.12 5.78
N GLY A 6 -21.66 0.43 6.89
CA GLY A 6 -22.53 0.82 8.01
C GLY A 6 -22.69 -0.20 9.14
N THR A 7 -21.67 -1.00 9.47
CA THR A 7 -21.64 -1.74 10.75
C THR A 7 -21.28 -0.78 11.88
N GLU A 8 -22.19 0.14 12.20
CA GLU A 8 -21.94 1.20 13.15
C GLU A 8 -21.72 0.67 14.58
N ARG A 9 -20.47 0.78 15.04
CA ARG A 9 -20.17 1.04 16.46
C ARG A 9 -19.83 2.50 16.59
N SER A 10 -20.53 3.22 17.48
CA SER A 10 -20.20 4.60 17.84
C SER A 10 -18.71 4.71 18.18
N ARG A 11 -17.95 5.43 17.35
CA ARG A 11 -16.50 5.55 17.51
C ARG A 11 -16.23 6.51 18.67
N LYS A 12 -15.90 5.98 19.85
CA LYS A 12 -15.64 6.79 21.06
C LYS A 12 -14.41 7.69 20.96
N ARG A 13 -13.56 7.51 19.93
CA ARG A 13 -12.32 8.27 19.67
C ARG A 13 -12.03 8.36 18.17
N PRO A 14 -11.47 9.46 17.65
CA PRO A 14 -11.04 9.51 16.26
C PRO A 14 -9.95 8.45 16.01
N SER A 15 -10.10 7.66 14.95
CA SER A 15 -9.08 6.67 14.56
C SER A 15 -7.99 7.36 13.75
N VAL A 16 -6.81 7.50 14.34
CA VAL A 16 -5.64 8.09 13.67
C VAL A 16 -4.84 7.05 12.89
N VAL A 17 -4.85 5.79 13.34
CA VAL A 17 -4.03 4.71 12.76
C VAL A 17 -4.44 4.38 11.33
N THR A 18 -5.74 4.15 11.08
CA THR A 18 -6.27 3.84 9.75
C THR A 18 -5.89 4.91 8.71
N PRO A 19 -6.21 6.20 8.90
CA PRO A 19 -5.82 7.22 7.93
C PRO A 19 -4.30 7.37 7.81
N ALA A 20 -3.53 7.16 8.88
CA ALA A 20 -2.05 7.19 8.80
C ALA A 20 -1.50 6.07 7.89
N ILE A 21 -2.03 4.85 8.01
CA ILE A 21 -1.65 3.72 7.14
C ILE A 21 -2.08 4.01 5.69
N MET A 22 -3.29 4.54 5.48
CA MET A 22 -3.76 4.90 4.13
C MET A 22 -2.86 5.94 3.46
N VAL A 23 -2.48 6.99 4.20
CA VAL A 23 -1.55 8.02 3.71
C VAL A 23 -0.18 7.41 3.40
N ALA A 24 0.34 6.52 4.27
CA ALA A 24 1.61 5.84 4.00
C ALA A 24 1.56 5.01 2.71
N CYS A 25 0.53 4.19 2.50
CA CYS A 25 0.35 3.42 1.27
C CYS A 25 0.25 4.33 0.03
N LEU A 26 -0.47 5.44 0.14
CA LEU A 26 -0.60 6.41 -0.95
C LEU A 26 0.76 7.04 -1.30
N LEU A 27 1.54 7.48 -0.30
CA LEU A 27 2.86 8.07 -0.52
C LEU A 27 3.83 7.08 -1.17
N VAL A 28 3.83 5.83 -0.70
CA VAL A 28 4.64 4.75 -1.29
C VAL A 28 4.26 4.52 -2.74
N TYR A 29 2.96 4.44 -3.05
CA TYR A 29 2.49 4.26 -4.43
C TYR A 29 2.86 5.43 -5.35
N VAL A 30 2.76 6.67 -4.86
CA VAL A 30 3.21 7.86 -5.61
C VAL A 30 4.72 7.77 -5.90
N ALA A 31 5.53 7.35 -4.91
CA ALA A 31 6.96 7.14 -5.10
C ALA A 31 7.25 6.04 -6.14
N GLN A 32 6.50 4.94 -6.12
CA GLN A 32 6.60 3.87 -7.13
C GLN A 32 6.35 4.41 -8.55
N VAL A 33 5.26 5.16 -8.73
CA VAL A 33 4.90 5.74 -10.03
C VAL A 33 5.96 6.73 -10.49
N ALA A 34 6.49 7.56 -9.59
CA ALA A 34 7.57 8.49 -9.90
C ALA A 34 8.85 7.77 -10.32
N ALA A 35 9.24 6.73 -9.59
CA ALA A 35 10.43 5.92 -9.89
C ALA A 35 10.29 5.17 -11.22
N ALA A 36 9.14 4.54 -11.47
CA ALA A 36 8.86 3.84 -12.71
C ALA A 36 8.90 4.77 -13.95
N ARG A 37 8.43 6.01 -13.81
CA ARG A 37 8.52 7.03 -14.89
C ARG A 37 9.96 7.45 -15.18
N GLY A 38 10.84 7.47 -14.17
CA GLY A 38 12.26 7.81 -14.33
C GLY A 38 13.11 6.66 -14.87
N ALA A 39 12.69 5.41 -14.73
CA ALA A 39 13.47 4.22 -15.03
C ALA A 39 13.46 3.75 -16.51
N GLY A 40 12.80 4.47 -17.42
CA GLY A 40 13.05 4.34 -18.87
C GLY A 40 12.58 3.06 -19.58
N GLN A 41 11.83 2.16 -18.92
CA GLN A 41 11.21 0.93 -19.46
C GLN A 41 11.96 -0.41 -19.29
N GLU A 42 12.58 -0.64 -18.13
CA GLU A 42 12.64 -2.02 -17.62
C GLU A 42 11.76 -2.11 -16.38
N HIS A 43 11.17 -3.29 -16.13
CA HIS A 43 10.26 -3.64 -15.02
C HIS A 43 10.92 -3.50 -13.63
N SER A 44 11.53 -2.35 -13.38
CA SER A 44 12.32 -1.99 -12.22
C SER A 44 11.79 -0.67 -11.69
N PHE A 45 11.53 -0.61 -10.40
CA PHE A 45 11.26 0.63 -9.69
C PHE A 45 12.58 1.28 -9.23
N GLY A 46 13.70 0.90 -9.85
CA GLY A 46 15.04 1.36 -9.54
C GLY A 46 15.40 1.07 -8.08
N MET A 47 15.69 2.13 -7.32
CA MET A 47 16.04 2.02 -5.89
C MET A 47 14.93 1.37 -5.05
N LEU A 48 13.68 1.36 -5.51
CA LEU A 48 12.56 0.78 -4.76
C LEU A 48 12.47 -0.75 -4.87
N ASP A 49 13.22 -1.38 -5.79
CA ASP A 49 13.23 -2.85 -5.93
C ASP A 49 13.72 -3.55 -4.66
N GLN A 50 14.46 -2.85 -3.79
CA GLN A 50 14.87 -3.36 -2.49
C GLN A 50 13.76 -3.54 -1.46
N PHE A 51 12.56 -3.01 -1.75
CA PHE A 51 11.40 -3.08 -0.88
C PHE A 51 10.34 -4.08 -1.38
N ILE A 52 10.51 -4.61 -2.59
CA ILE A 52 9.71 -5.69 -3.15
C ILE A 52 10.08 -7.00 -2.46
N LEU A 53 9.07 -7.82 -2.17
CA LEU A 53 9.27 -9.14 -1.57
C LEU A 53 9.97 -10.07 -2.57
N ASP A 54 11.25 -10.30 -2.34
CA ASP A 54 12.04 -11.32 -3.04
C ASP A 54 12.66 -12.28 -2.00
N PRO A 55 12.12 -13.51 -1.88
CA PRO A 55 12.61 -14.49 -0.91
C PRO A 55 14.02 -14.99 -1.25
N THR A 56 14.51 -14.81 -2.47
CA THR A 56 15.85 -15.26 -2.89
C THR A 56 16.96 -14.33 -2.43
N MET A 57 16.63 -13.06 -2.14
CA MET A 57 17.62 -12.04 -1.77
C MET A 57 17.91 -11.94 -0.27
N GLY A 58 17.23 -12.72 0.57
CA GLY A 58 17.44 -12.71 2.04
C GLY A 58 17.09 -11.38 2.73
N ARG A 59 16.33 -10.51 2.06
CA ARG A 59 15.97 -9.17 2.55
C ARG A 59 14.77 -9.25 3.50
N TRP A 60 15.03 -9.56 4.77
CA TRP A 60 13.97 -9.77 5.77
C TRP A 60 13.02 -8.58 5.95
N TRP A 61 13.49 -7.35 5.73
CA TRP A 61 12.65 -6.14 5.81
C TRP A 61 11.53 -6.12 4.76
N THR A 62 11.68 -6.86 3.66
CA THR A 62 10.66 -6.96 2.60
C THR A 62 9.38 -7.64 3.09
N LEU A 63 9.45 -8.42 4.17
CA LEU A 63 8.26 -8.96 4.84
C LEU A 63 7.35 -7.85 5.37
N LEU A 64 7.92 -6.71 5.75
CA LEU A 64 7.16 -5.55 6.22
C LEU A 64 6.90 -4.56 5.08
N THR A 65 7.92 -4.22 4.30
CA THR A 65 7.79 -3.14 3.29
C THR A 65 6.87 -3.51 2.14
N SER A 66 6.78 -4.80 1.80
CA SER A 66 5.89 -5.28 0.73
C SER A 66 4.41 -5.01 1.01
N VAL A 67 4.01 -4.92 2.27
CA VAL A 67 2.61 -4.62 2.67
C VAL A 67 2.16 -3.22 2.20
N PHE A 68 3.09 -2.30 2.00
CA PHE A 68 2.80 -0.94 1.53
C PHE A 68 2.91 -0.79 0.00
N MET A 69 3.52 -1.76 -0.68
CA MET A 69 3.72 -1.72 -2.13
C MET A 69 2.46 -2.18 -2.85
N HIS A 70 2.11 -1.50 -3.94
CA HIS A 70 0.92 -1.83 -4.73
C HIS A 70 1.28 -1.95 -6.22
N ALA A 71 0.74 -2.97 -6.89
CA ALA A 71 1.03 -3.25 -8.30
C ALA A 71 0.37 -2.22 -9.23
N ASP A 72 -0.82 -1.75 -8.88
CA ASP A 72 -1.62 -0.83 -9.68
C ASP A 72 -2.62 -0.03 -8.82
N VAL A 73 -3.28 0.93 -9.45
CA VAL A 73 -4.20 1.86 -8.80
C VAL A 73 -5.48 1.18 -8.30
N TRP A 74 -5.93 0.10 -8.96
CA TRP A 74 -7.13 -0.63 -8.54
C TRP A 74 -6.83 -1.48 -7.32
N HIS A 75 -5.66 -2.10 -7.24
CA HIS A 75 -5.22 -2.83 -6.06
C HIS A 75 -5.13 -1.89 -4.84
N LEU A 76 -4.56 -0.70 -5.02
CA LEU A 76 -4.52 0.34 -3.98
C LEU A 76 -5.93 0.75 -3.57
N GLY A 77 -6.79 1.10 -4.52
CA GLY A 77 -8.16 1.53 -4.25
C GLY A 77 -8.97 0.49 -3.49
N GLY A 78 -8.84 -0.78 -3.87
CA GLY A 78 -9.46 -1.91 -3.16
C GLY A 78 -9.01 -1.98 -1.70
N ASN A 79 -7.69 -2.01 -1.46
CA ASN A 79 -7.15 -2.05 -0.08
C ASN A 79 -7.58 -0.86 0.76
N MET A 80 -7.60 0.35 0.20
CA MET A 80 -8.06 1.56 0.90
C MET A 80 -9.54 1.47 1.28
N LEU A 81 -10.39 0.90 0.42
CA LEU A 81 -11.80 0.65 0.73
C LEU A 81 -11.93 -0.33 1.90
N PHE A 82 -11.19 -1.43 1.90
CA PHE A 82 -11.21 -2.39 3.00
C PHE A 82 -10.70 -1.79 4.31
N LEU A 83 -9.59 -1.05 4.29
CA LEU A 83 -9.06 -0.36 5.47
C LEU A 83 -10.03 0.71 6.02
N TRP A 84 -10.79 1.36 5.14
CA TRP A 84 -11.76 2.37 5.56
C TRP A 84 -13.00 1.75 6.21
N VAL A 85 -13.45 0.61 5.69
CA VAL A 85 -14.69 -0.06 6.10
C VAL A 85 -14.51 -0.91 7.35
N PHE A 86 -13.36 -1.59 7.51
CA PHE A 86 -13.07 -2.52 8.62
C PHE A 86 -12.11 -1.91 9.65
#